data_AF-A0A2V8J136-F1
#
_entry.id   AF-A0A2V8J136-F1
#
_cell.length_a   1.000
_cell.length_b   1.000
_cell.length_c   1.000
_cell.angle_alpha   90.00
_cell.angle_beta   90.00
_cell.angle_gamma   90.00
#
_symmetry.space_group_name_H-M   'P 1'
#
loop_
_entity.id
_entity.type
_entity.pdbx_description
1 polymer ?
#
loop_
_entity_poly.entity_id
_entity_poly.type
_entity_poly.pdbx_seq_one_letter_code
_entity_poly.pdbx_strand_id
1 'polypeptide(L)'
;MKIPIVLAVAVAFGLLRFLRVKLLIWAAAWWIGIYILLRFGFTAPIPSSVITIYMGIVSIAILAYVSSSQERRDEISGPLIRFMTEKRYTLLLAVAVVAIPALAAANVYVRMNVSIEPPLFSRTVHPASPADITVHDKRIDLDAGENPFRHLETSNPQEFRKHVENGRRVYYQNCVFCHGDTMSANGMFVHGLDPIPTNFHDTIAQLRETFLFWRISKGGPGLPDEGGPWDTAMPAWEKFLQEDEMWDAVLFLYDFTGQRPRGREEVATK
;
A
#
# COMPACT_ATOMS: atom_id res chain seq x y z
N MET A 1 2.45 -3.14 29.96
CA MET A 1 3.75 -3.86 29.97
C MET A 1 3.54 -5.25 30.55
N LYS A 2 4.14 -6.28 29.95
CA LYS A 2 4.11 -7.66 30.46
C LYS A 2 5.21 -7.83 31.50
N ILE A 3 4.85 -7.60 32.76
CA ILE A 3 5.75 -7.65 33.93
C ILE A 3 6.59 -8.96 34.00
N PRO A 4 6.05 -10.16 33.69
CA PRO A 4 6.83 -11.40 33.75
C PRO A 4 8.06 -11.40 32.83
N ILE A 5 7.96 -10.78 31.66
CA ILE A 5 9.05 -10.73 30.68
C ILE A 5 10.16 -9.79 31.16
N VAL A 6 9.77 -8.66 31.73
CA VAL A 6 10.71 -7.70 32.32
C VAL A 6 11.46 -8.33 33.48
N LEU A 7 10.76 -9.07 34.36
CA LEU A 7 11.37 -9.80 35.46
C LEU A 7 12.30 -10.91 34.95
N ALA A 8 11.91 -11.66 33.92
CA ALA A 8 12.76 -12.70 33.33
C ALA A 8 14.08 -12.12 32.78
N VAL A 9 14.01 -11.00 32.06
CA VAL A 9 15.21 -10.29 31.57
C VAL A 9 16.06 -9.79 32.73
N ALA A 10 15.46 -9.20 33.76
CA ALA A 10 16.17 -8.70 34.94
C ALA A 10 16.87 -9.83 35.72
N VAL A 11 16.20 -10.97 35.91
CA VAL A 11 16.78 -12.16 36.55
C VAL A 11 17.94 -12.71 35.73
N ALA A 12 17.80 -12.80 34.40
CA ALA A 12 18.89 -13.22 33.52
C ALA A 12 20.11 -12.30 33.65
N PHE A 13 19.91 -10.98 33.72
CA PHE A 13 21.00 -10.01 33.91
C PHE A 13 21.64 -10.16 35.29
N GLY A 14 20.85 -10.39 36.35
CA GLY A 14 21.33 -10.68 37.69
C GLY A 14 22.20 -11.95 37.74
N LEU A 15 21.78 -13.01 37.05
CA LEU A 15 22.54 -14.26 36.93
C LEU A 15 23.85 -14.05 36.17
N LEU A 16 23.83 -13.34 35.04
CA LEU A 16 25.04 -13.02 34.28
C LEU A 16 26.03 -12.19 35.11
N ARG A 17 25.52 -11.25 35.92
CA ARG A 17 26.34 -10.47 36.85
C ARG A 17 26.97 -11.33 37.93
N PHE A 18 26.21 -12.29 38.47
CA PHE A 18 26.69 -13.26 39.48
C PHE A 18 27.77 -14.19 38.91
N LEU A 19 27.58 -14.68 37.68
CA LEU A 19 28.51 -15.54 36.96
C LEU A 19 29.77 -14.80 36.45
N ARG A 20 29.88 -13.49 36.67
CA ARG A 20 31.01 -12.64 36.24
C ARG A 20 31.40 -12.88 34.78
N VAL A 21 30.39 -12.89 33.91
CA VAL A 21 30.60 -13.12 32.47
C VAL A 21 31.41 -11.98 31.83
N LYS A 22 32.14 -12.32 30.76
CA LYS A 22 32.98 -11.37 30.02
C LYS A 22 32.16 -10.39 29.18
N LEU A 23 32.81 -9.33 28.72
CA LEU A 23 32.18 -8.26 27.94
C LEU A 23 31.43 -8.76 26.69
N LEU A 24 31.94 -9.77 25.98
CA LEU A 24 31.26 -10.36 24.81
C LEU A 24 29.85 -10.87 25.16
N ILE A 25 29.72 -11.55 26.31
CA ILE A 25 28.44 -12.09 26.78
C ILE A 25 27.52 -10.96 27.21
N TRP A 26 28.05 -9.92 27.85
CA TRP A 26 27.29 -8.72 28.21
C TRP A 26 26.76 -7.96 26.99
N ALA A 27 27.57 -7.80 25.94
CA ALA A 27 27.14 -7.18 24.69
C ALA A 27 25.98 -7.95 24.05
N ALA A 28 26.09 -9.28 23.98
CA ALA A 28 25.01 -10.14 23.50
C ALA A 28 23.75 -10.08 24.39
N ALA A 29 23.93 -10.09 25.71
CA ALA A 29 22.83 -10.03 26.68
C ALA A 29 22.05 -8.71 26.59
N TRP A 30 22.73 -7.57 26.43
CA TRP A 30 22.10 -6.28 26.19
C TRP A 30 21.31 -6.26 24.88
N TRP A 31 21.91 -6.74 23.79
CA TRP A 31 21.24 -6.78 22.50
C TRP A 31 19.99 -7.67 22.51
N ILE A 32 20.12 -8.91 23.02
CA ILE A 32 19.01 -9.87 23.10
C ILE A 32 17.94 -9.41 24.10
N GLY A 33 18.35 -8.90 25.27
CA GLY A 33 17.43 -8.43 26.30
C GLY A 33 16.54 -7.27 25.81
N ILE A 34 17.12 -6.31 25.08
CA ILE A 34 16.37 -5.20 24.50
C ILE A 34 15.42 -5.70 23.40
N TYR A 35 15.88 -6.61 22.53
CA TYR A 35 15.01 -7.22 21.52
C TYR A 35 13.79 -7.91 22.15
N ILE A 36 14.00 -8.74 23.18
CA ILE A 36 12.93 -9.44 23.89
C ILE A 36 11.95 -8.44 24.52
N LEU A 37 12.48 -7.38 25.15
CA LEU A 37 11.66 -6.37 25.80
C LEU A 37 10.82 -5.58 24.78
N LEU A 38 11.38 -5.19 23.64
CA LEU A 38 10.64 -4.50 22.58
C LEU A 38 9.61 -5.42 21.91
N ARG A 39 9.97 -6.67 21.64
CA ARG A 39 9.10 -7.60 20.91
C ARG A 39 7.97 -8.15 21.78
N PHE A 40 8.24 -8.42 23.06
CA PHE A 40 7.31 -9.15 23.92
C PHE A 40 6.95 -8.40 25.22
N GLY A 41 7.68 -7.37 25.62
CA GLY A 41 7.46 -6.64 26.87
C GLY A 41 6.23 -5.72 26.87
N PHE A 42 5.66 -5.41 25.70
CA PHE A 42 4.49 -4.55 25.57
C PHE A 42 3.20 -5.33 25.32
N THR A 43 2.08 -4.79 25.82
CA THR A 43 0.75 -5.37 25.62
C THR A 43 0.25 -5.10 24.21
N ALA A 44 0.46 -3.88 23.72
CA ALA A 44 0.28 -3.54 22.31
C ALA A 44 1.52 -4.00 21.51
N PRO A 45 1.35 -4.74 20.40
CA PRO A 45 2.46 -5.15 19.57
C PRO A 45 3.09 -3.94 18.88
N ILE A 46 4.40 -3.76 19.07
CA ILE A 46 5.16 -2.70 18.40
C ILE A 46 5.36 -3.10 16.91
N PRO A 47 5.12 -2.18 15.95
CA PRO A 47 5.41 -2.43 14.53
C PRO A 47 6.85 -2.89 14.29
N SER A 48 7.05 -3.80 13.33
CA SER A 48 8.37 -4.37 13.01
C SER A 48 9.39 -3.30 12.60
N SER A 49 8.96 -2.28 11.84
CA SER A 49 9.80 -1.15 11.43
C SER A 49 10.41 -0.41 12.62
N VAL A 50 9.60 -0.15 13.65
CA VAL A 50 10.02 0.53 14.88
C VAL A 50 11.03 -0.32 15.65
N ILE A 51 10.76 -1.63 15.80
CA ILE A 51 11.70 -2.56 16.45
C ILE A 51 13.04 -2.54 15.71
N THR A 52 13.04 -2.60 14.36
CA THR A 52 14.26 -2.57 13.55
C THR A 52 15.07 -1.29 13.76
N ILE A 53 14.43 -0.12 13.81
CA ILE A 53 15.12 1.16 14.04
C ILE A 53 15.79 1.16 15.42
N TYR A 54 15.06 0.81 16.48
CA TYR A 54 15.63 0.78 17.83
C TYR A 54 16.76 -0.25 17.96
N MET A 55 16.61 -1.43 17.35
CA MET A 55 17.69 -2.44 17.34
C MET A 55 18.91 -1.97 16.53
N GLY A 56 18.72 -1.17 15.48
CA GLY A 56 19.81 -0.51 14.77
C GLY A 56 20.58 0.46 15.69
N ILE A 57 19.87 1.31 16.43
CA ILE A 57 20.48 2.24 17.40
C ILE A 57 21.24 1.48 18.49
N VAL A 58 20.65 0.44 19.06
CA VAL A 58 21.28 -0.41 20.09
C VAL A 58 22.56 -1.06 19.56
N SER A 59 22.53 -1.54 18.31
CA SER A 59 23.70 -2.13 17.66
C SER A 59 24.83 -1.11 17.51
N ILE A 60 24.53 0.11 17.04
CA ILE A 60 25.50 1.20 16.93
C ILE A 60 26.05 1.58 18.30
N ALA A 61 25.21 1.68 19.33
CA ALA A 61 25.64 2.02 20.69
C ALA A 61 26.58 0.97 21.28
N ILE A 62 26.28 -0.32 21.11
CA ILE A 62 27.16 -1.42 21.56
C ILE A 62 28.48 -1.36 20.80
N LEU A 63 28.46 -1.19 19.47
CA LEU A 63 29.67 -1.07 18.66
C LEU A 63 30.52 0.13 19.07
N ALA A 64 29.91 1.28 19.32
CA ALA A 64 30.58 2.47 19.83
C ALA A 64 31.22 2.22 21.21
N TYR A 65 30.49 1.56 22.12
CA TYR A 65 31.01 1.22 23.45
C TYR A 65 32.21 0.28 23.39
N VAL A 66 32.11 -0.78 22.57
CA VAL A 66 33.18 -1.77 22.39
C VAL A 66 34.39 -1.15 21.71
N SER A 67 34.17 -0.29 20.71
CA SER A 67 35.26 0.36 19.98
C SER A 67 35.94 1.49 20.75
N SER A 68 35.35 2.00 21.83
CA SER A 68 35.90 3.15 22.57
C SER A 68 37.28 2.94 23.24
N SER A 69 37.71 1.70 23.44
CA SER A 69 39.01 1.39 24.06
C SER A 69 39.63 0.13 23.47
N GLN A 70 40.96 0.08 23.35
CA GLN A 70 41.69 -1.11 22.90
C GLN A 70 41.42 -2.32 23.80
N GLU A 71 41.44 -2.13 25.13
CA GLU A 71 41.17 -3.19 26.10
C GLU A 71 39.82 -3.89 25.87
N ARG A 72 38.73 -3.13 25.67
CA ARG A 72 37.40 -3.70 25.36
C ARG A 72 37.37 -4.43 24.02
N ARG A 73 38.05 -3.90 22.99
CA ARG A 73 38.13 -4.57 21.68
C ARG A 73 38.83 -5.93 21.82
N ASP A 74 39.91 -5.99 22.59
CA ASP A 74 40.66 -7.22 22.85
C ASP A 74 39.85 -8.21 23.71
N GLU A 75 39.09 -7.71 24.69
CA GLU A 75 38.21 -8.55 25.51
C GLU A 75 37.09 -9.21 24.68
N ILE A 76 36.54 -8.49 23.69
CA ILE A 76 35.51 -9.00 22.78
C ILE A 76 36.10 -9.95 21.72
N SER A 77 37.21 -9.57 21.09
CA SER A 77 37.80 -10.32 19.98
C SER A 77 38.59 -11.54 20.44
N GLY A 78 39.24 -11.50 21.62
CA GLY A 78 40.10 -12.57 22.12
C GLY A 78 39.41 -13.94 22.21
N PRO A 79 38.19 -14.07 22.74
CA PRO A 79 37.44 -15.32 22.71
C PRO A 79 37.12 -15.81 21.28
N LEU A 80 36.76 -14.91 20.37
CA LEU A 80 36.43 -15.23 18.98
C LEU A 80 37.67 -15.73 18.21
N ILE A 81 38.79 -15.01 18.35
CA ILE A 81 40.06 -15.40 17.72
C ILE A 81 40.51 -16.76 18.24
N ARG A 82 40.42 -17.01 19.56
CA ARG A 82 40.75 -18.32 20.13
C ARG A 82 39.86 -19.44 19.61
N PHE A 83 38.56 -19.18 19.49
CA PHE A 83 37.62 -20.13 18.89
C PHE A 83 37.99 -20.51 17.45
N MET A 84 38.49 -19.54 16.66
CA MET A 84 38.86 -19.75 15.26
C MET A 84 40.26 -20.31 15.05
N THR A 85 41.20 -20.09 15.98
CA THR A 85 42.63 -20.40 15.79
C THR A 85 43.11 -21.62 16.58
N GLU A 86 42.52 -21.92 17.73
CA GLU A 86 43.00 -23.01 18.59
C GLU A 86 42.48 -24.38 18.13
N LYS A 87 43.38 -25.35 17.96
CA LYS A 87 43.05 -26.73 17.53
C LYS A 87 42.00 -27.43 18.39
N ARG A 88 41.89 -27.07 19.68
CA ARG A 88 40.90 -27.66 20.58
C ARG A 88 39.44 -27.36 20.18
N TYR A 89 39.22 -26.29 19.42
CA TYR A 89 37.88 -25.87 18.99
C TYR A 89 37.59 -26.20 17.52
N THR A 90 38.50 -26.85 16.79
CA THR A 90 38.33 -27.15 15.36
C THR A 90 37.03 -27.89 15.05
N LEU A 91 36.63 -28.85 15.90
CA LEU A 91 35.35 -29.56 15.73
C LEU A 91 34.15 -28.61 15.86
N LEU A 92 34.14 -27.76 16.90
CA LEU A 92 33.07 -26.79 17.12
C LEU A 92 33.04 -25.73 16.02
N LEU A 93 34.20 -25.31 15.52
CA LEU A 93 34.33 -24.38 14.40
C LEU A 93 33.75 -25.01 13.13
N ALA A 94 34.11 -26.25 12.81
CA ALA A 94 33.57 -26.97 11.65
C ALA A 94 32.03 -27.10 11.74
N VAL A 95 31.52 -27.45 12.93
CA VAL A 95 30.07 -27.48 13.18
C VAL A 95 29.45 -26.10 12.97
N ALA A 96 30.03 -25.03 13.50
CA ALA A 96 29.50 -23.67 13.35
C ALA A 96 29.49 -23.22 11.87
N VAL A 97 30.57 -23.48 11.13
CA VAL A 97 30.73 -23.12 9.72
C VAL A 97 29.70 -23.82 8.83
N VAL A 98 29.30 -25.04 9.17
CA VAL A 98 28.26 -25.79 8.43
C VAL A 98 26.86 -25.43 8.92
N ALA A 99 26.65 -25.35 10.24
CA ALA A 99 25.34 -25.14 10.84
C ALA A 99 24.78 -23.74 10.57
N ILE A 100 25.61 -22.68 10.61
CA ILE A 100 25.14 -21.31 10.40
C ILE A 100 24.51 -21.13 9.00
N PRO A 101 25.19 -21.49 7.88
CA PRO A 101 24.58 -21.43 6.56
C PRO A 101 23.39 -22.36 6.41
N ALA A 102 23.44 -23.58 6.98
CA ALA A 102 22.33 -24.53 6.90
C ALA A 102 21.07 -24.00 7.61
N LEU A 103 21.22 -23.40 8.80
CA LEU A 103 20.11 -22.77 9.52
C LEU A 103 19.57 -21.54 8.78
N ALA A 104 20.45 -20.74 8.18
CA ALA A 104 20.04 -19.61 7.35
C ALA A 104 19.25 -20.08 6.11
N ALA A 105 19.74 -21.10 5.41
CA ALA A 105 19.07 -21.71 4.27
C ALA A 105 17.71 -22.32 4.66
N ALA A 106 17.65 -23.04 5.78
CA ALA A 106 16.40 -23.60 6.29
C ALA A 106 15.39 -22.50 6.65
N ASN A 107 15.82 -21.42 7.30
CA ASN A 107 14.96 -20.27 7.60
C ASN A 107 14.44 -19.58 6.33
N VAL A 108 15.27 -19.43 5.30
CA VAL A 108 14.84 -18.90 4.00
C VAL A 108 13.85 -19.85 3.34
N TYR A 109 14.15 -21.14 3.29
CA TYR A 109 13.27 -22.16 2.71
C TYR A 109 11.89 -22.17 3.36
N VAL A 110 11.83 -22.17 4.70
CA VAL A 110 10.55 -22.12 5.45
C VAL A 110 9.79 -20.83 5.16
N ARG A 111 10.48 -19.69 5.03
CA ARG A 111 9.85 -18.40 4.67
C ARG A 111 9.38 -18.32 3.23
N MET A 112 9.99 -19.07 2.31
CA MET A 112 9.58 -19.14 0.92
C MET A 112 8.43 -20.13 0.73
N ASN A 113 8.32 -21.14 1.59
CA ASN A 113 7.26 -22.15 1.54
C ASN A 113 5.95 -21.69 2.20
N VAL A 114 5.56 -20.44 1.96
CA VAL A 114 4.25 -19.92 2.35
C VAL A 114 3.25 -20.37 1.28
N SER A 115 2.12 -20.94 1.71
CA SER A 115 1.04 -21.30 0.79
C SER A 115 0.64 -20.09 -0.03
N ILE A 116 0.63 -20.23 -1.36
CA ILE A 116 0.07 -19.21 -2.25
C ILE A 116 -1.42 -19.17 -1.94
N GLU A 117 -1.84 -18.20 -1.13
CA GLU A 117 -3.25 -17.85 -0.98
C GLU A 117 -3.63 -17.05 -2.22
N PRO A 118 -4.43 -17.62 -3.15
CA PRO A 118 -4.89 -16.87 -4.29
C PRO A 118 -5.83 -15.76 -3.82
N PRO A 119 -5.91 -14.67 -4.58
CA PRO A 119 -7.08 -14.60 -5.43
C PRO A 119 -6.76 -15.18 -6.81
N LEU A 120 -7.56 -16.16 -7.24
CA LEU A 120 -7.52 -16.79 -8.57
C LEU A 120 -8.25 -15.92 -9.62
N PHE A 121 -8.29 -14.60 -9.43
CA PHE A 121 -8.87 -13.74 -10.43
C PHE A 121 -7.80 -13.33 -11.44
N SER A 122 -8.11 -13.46 -12.73
CA SER A 122 -7.27 -12.95 -13.81
C SER A 122 -7.17 -11.44 -13.66
N ARG A 123 -6.01 -10.96 -13.20
CA ARG A 123 -5.74 -9.53 -13.12
C ARG A 123 -5.85 -8.93 -14.50
N THR A 124 -6.67 -7.90 -14.63
CA THR A 124 -6.92 -7.23 -15.89
C THR A 124 -6.68 -5.74 -15.70
N VAL A 125 -5.80 -5.16 -16.53
CA VAL A 125 -5.47 -3.72 -16.48
C VAL A 125 -6.68 -2.83 -16.78
N HIS A 126 -7.71 -3.40 -17.42
CA HIS A 126 -8.99 -2.77 -17.72
C HIS A 126 -10.15 -3.70 -17.31
N PRO A 127 -10.55 -3.72 -16.03
CA PRO A 127 -11.70 -4.53 -15.62
C PRO A 127 -12.96 -4.01 -16.32
N ALA A 128 -13.83 -4.94 -16.73
CA ALA A 128 -15.14 -4.59 -17.28
C ALA A 128 -15.97 -3.87 -16.20
N SER A 129 -16.83 -2.93 -16.61
CA SER A 129 -17.82 -2.36 -15.69
C SER A 129 -18.80 -3.47 -15.23
N PRO A 130 -19.26 -3.43 -13.98
CA PRO A 130 -20.37 -4.27 -13.56
C PRO A 130 -21.65 -3.92 -14.35
N ALA A 131 -22.64 -4.81 -14.37
CA ALA A 131 -23.92 -4.54 -15.04
C ALA A 131 -24.69 -3.40 -14.34
N ASP A 132 -24.57 -3.30 -13.02
CA ASP A 132 -25.22 -2.27 -12.22
C ASP A 132 -24.36 -1.83 -11.03
N ILE A 133 -24.65 -0.65 -10.52
CA ILE A 133 -24.07 -0.11 -9.29
C ILE A 133 -25.15 0.53 -8.42
N THR A 134 -24.90 0.63 -7.12
CA THR A 134 -25.75 1.40 -6.20
C THR A 134 -25.03 2.68 -5.77
N VAL A 135 -25.66 3.84 -5.94
CA VAL A 135 -25.15 5.16 -5.53
C VAL A 135 -26.27 5.87 -4.77
N HIS A 136 -26.01 6.35 -3.56
CA HIS A 136 -27.00 7.03 -2.70
C HIS A 136 -28.38 6.36 -2.66
N ASP A 137 -28.40 5.04 -2.47
CA ASP A 137 -29.60 4.18 -2.43
C ASP A 137 -30.36 4.00 -3.75
N LYS A 138 -29.82 4.49 -4.88
CA LYS A 138 -30.36 4.22 -6.22
C LYS A 138 -29.50 3.22 -6.98
N ARG A 139 -30.16 2.26 -7.62
CA ARG A 139 -29.54 1.30 -8.54
C ARG A 139 -29.46 1.92 -9.93
N ILE A 140 -28.26 2.06 -10.46
CA ILE A 140 -27.97 2.55 -11.82
C ILE A 140 -27.52 1.36 -12.67
N ASP A 141 -28.23 1.13 -13.76
CA ASP A 141 -27.86 0.14 -14.78
C ASP A 141 -26.79 0.74 -15.70
N LEU A 142 -25.60 0.13 -15.76
CA LEU A 142 -24.49 0.67 -16.54
C LEU A 142 -24.62 0.32 -18.04
N ASP A 143 -25.37 -0.73 -18.38
CA ASP A 143 -25.57 -1.25 -19.74
C ASP A 143 -26.83 -0.70 -20.41
N ALA A 144 -27.88 -0.35 -19.66
CA ALA A 144 -29.12 0.18 -20.20
C ALA A 144 -29.42 1.62 -19.75
N GLY A 145 -28.74 2.11 -18.70
CA GLY A 145 -28.96 3.45 -18.18
C GLY A 145 -28.49 4.56 -19.11
N GLU A 146 -29.05 5.74 -18.88
CA GLU A 146 -28.73 6.98 -19.56
C GLU A 146 -28.58 8.10 -18.52
N ASN A 147 -27.85 9.15 -18.87
CA ASN A 147 -27.76 10.33 -18.03
C ASN A 147 -29.14 11.01 -17.96
N PRO A 148 -29.71 11.21 -16.75
CA PRO A 148 -31.06 11.73 -16.58
C PRO A 148 -31.25 13.12 -17.20
N PHE A 149 -30.17 13.88 -17.41
CA PHE A 149 -30.23 15.23 -17.96
C PHE A 149 -29.91 15.31 -19.46
N ARG A 150 -29.52 14.19 -20.11
CA ARG A 150 -29.14 14.18 -21.54
C ARG A 150 -30.29 14.60 -22.46
N HIS A 151 -31.51 14.17 -22.16
CA HIS A 151 -32.70 14.51 -22.96
C HIS A 151 -33.03 16.02 -22.96
N LEU A 152 -32.55 16.77 -21.95
CA LEU A 152 -32.72 18.22 -21.87
C LEU A 152 -31.99 18.95 -22.98
N GLU A 153 -30.95 18.35 -23.56
CA GLU A 153 -30.20 18.95 -24.68
C GLU A 153 -31.12 19.35 -25.84
N THR A 154 -32.14 18.53 -26.12
CA THR A 154 -33.13 18.82 -27.18
C THR A 154 -34.41 19.43 -26.62
N SER A 155 -34.90 18.93 -25.48
CA SER A 155 -36.20 19.33 -24.94
C SER A 155 -36.20 20.67 -24.20
N ASN A 156 -35.09 21.03 -23.53
CA ASN A 156 -34.91 22.29 -22.83
C ASN A 156 -33.43 22.71 -22.78
N PRO A 157 -32.91 23.30 -23.87
CA PRO A 157 -31.49 23.64 -23.98
C PRO A 157 -31.00 24.62 -22.91
N GLN A 158 -31.88 25.48 -22.37
CA GLN A 158 -31.49 26.39 -21.28
C GLN A 158 -31.21 25.63 -19.98
N GLU A 159 -32.03 24.63 -19.66
CA GLU A 159 -31.82 23.81 -18.46
C GLU A 159 -30.60 22.90 -18.63
N PHE A 160 -30.42 22.28 -19.81
CA PHE A 160 -29.22 21.50 -20.11
C PHE A 160 -27.93 22.30 -19.89
N ARG A 161 -27.92 23.57 -20.33
CA ARG A 161 -26.78 24.48 -20.13
C ARG A 161 -26.48 24.74 -18.66
N LYS A 162 -27.48 24.74 -17.77
CA LYS A 162 -27.25 24.87 -16.32
C LYS A 162 -26.58 23.63 -15.75
N HIS A 163 -27.01 22.44 -16.16
CA HIS A 163 -26.36 21.18 -15.75
C HIS A 163 -24.90 21.11 -16.22
N VAL A 164 -24.62 21.52 -17.47
CA VAL A 164 -23.25 21.65 -17.98
C VAL A 164 -22.43 22.65 -17.16
N GLU A 165 -23.02 23.79 -16.75
CA GLU A 165 -22.34 24.78 -15.90
C GLU A 165 -22.04 24.27 -14.49
N ASN A 166 -22.99 23.57 -13.89
CA ASN A 166 -22.77 22.89 -12.63
C ASN A 166 -21.66 21.84 -12.74
N GLY A 167 -21.63 21.09 -13.85
CA GLY A 167 -20.58 20.12 -14.14
C GLY A 167 -19.20 20.75 -14.27
N ARG A 168 -19.12 21.93 -14.91
CA ARG A 168 -17.89 22.73 -14.99
C ARG A 168 -17.40 23.13 -13.61
N ARG A 169 -18.30 23.65 -12.77
CA ARG A 169 -17.98 24.00 -11.39
C ARG A 169 -17.43 22.78 -10.63
N VAL A 170 -18.11 21.64 -10.71
CA VAL A 170 -17.69 20.39 -10.06
C VAL A 170 -16.31 19.96 -10.54
N TYR A 171 -16.07 19.94 -11.85
CA TYR A 171 -14.78 19.54 -12.43
C TYR A 171 -13.62 20.40 -11.94
N TYR A 172 -13.74 21.73 -12.03
CA TYR A 172 -12.66 22.64 -11.65
C TYR A 172 -12.44 22.74 -10.14
N GLN A 173 -13.43 22.38 -9.33
CA GLN A 173 -13.27 22.31 -7.87
C GLN A 173 -12.60 21.01 -7.39
N ASN A 174 -12.73 19.92 -8.16
CA ASN A 174 -12.46 18.57 -7.67
C ASN A 174 -11.50 17.76 -8.55
N CYS A 175 -11.74 17.75 -9.87
CA CYS A 175 -11.12 16.80 -10.81
C CYS A 175 -9.86 17.35 -11.48
N VAL A 176 -9.79 18.68 -11.66
CA VAL A 176 -8.74 19.37 -12.41
C VAL A 176 -7.32 19.09 -11.90
N PHE A 177 -7.15 18.85 -10.61
CA PHE A 177 -5.83 18.66 -10.00
C PHE A 177 -5.11 17.40 -10.49
N CYS A 178 -5.85 16.39 -10.92
CA CYS A 178 -5.29 15.16 -11.50
C CYS A 178 -5.49 15.11 -13.02
N HIS A 179 -6.65 15.52 -13.52
CA HIS A 179 -7.00 15.40 -14.94
C HIS A 179 -6.55 16.59 -15.81
N GLY A 180 -6.17 17.72 -15.22
CA GLY A 180 -5.71 18.92 -15.93
C GLY A 180 -6.85 19.86 -16.35
N ASP A 181 -6.53 21.12 -16.59
CA ASP A 181 -7.47 22.16 -17.01
C ASP A 181 -8.03 21.93 -18.43
N THR A 182 -7.23 21.27 -19.27
CA THR A 182 -7.56 20.87 -20.64
C THR A 182 -8.06 19.42 -20.75
N MET A 183 -8.27 18.71 -19.64
CA MET A 183 -8.69 17.29 -19.64
C MET A 183 -7.69 16.32 -20.31
N SER A 184 -6.41 16.73 -20.39
CA SER A 184 -5.35 16.03 -21.11
C SER A 184 -4.47 15.14 -20.21
N ALA A 185 -4.96 14.75 -19.03
CA ALA A 185 -4.21 13.99 -18.02
C ALA A 185 -2.87 14.65 -17.63
N ASN A 186 -2.86 15.96 -17.49
CA ASN A 186 -1.68 16.76 -17.16
C ASN A 186 -1.90 17.63 -15.89
N GLY A 187 -2.75 17.17 -14.98
CA GLY A 187 -3.00 17.87 -13.71
C GLY A 187 -1.76 17.91 -12.82
N MET A 188 -1.72 18.88 -11.91
CA MET A 188 -0.60 19.12 -10.98
C MET A 188 -0.11 17.87 -10.23
N PHE A 189 -1.00 16.93 -9.92
CA PHE A 189 -0.66 15.71 -9.17
C PHE A 189 -0.33 14.50 -10.05
N VAL A 190 -0.40 14.60 -11.37
CA VAL A 190 -0.27 13.44 -12.27
C VAL A 190 1.02 12.64 -12.06
N HIS A 191 2.14 13.31 -11.76
CA HIS A 191 3.45 12.67 -11.59
C HIS A 191 3.54 11.72 -10.39
N GLY A 192 2.60 11.81 -9.43
CA GLY A 192 2.53 10.93 -8.27
C GLY A 192 1.53 9.79 -8.42
N LEU A 193 0.89 9.62 -9.59
CA LEU A 193 -0.17 8.66 -9.81
C LEU A 193 0.30 7.51 -10.71
N ASP A 194 0.03 6.28 -10.28
CA ASP A 194 0.19 5.07 -11.08
C ASP A 194 -1.05 4.16 -10.86
N PRO A 195 -1.94 3.98 -11.86
CA PRO A 195 -1.86 4.56 -13.20
C PRO A 195 -2.19 6.06 -13.23
N ILE A 196 -1.66 6.77 -14.24
CA ILE A 196 -2.06 8.16 -14.53
C ILE A 196 -3.52 8.21 -15.01
N PRO A 197 -4.21 9.35 -14.87
CA PRO A 197 -5.57 9.51 -15.40
C PRO A 197 -5.60 9.41 -16.93
N THR A 198 -6.79 9.12 -17.47
CA THR A 198 -7.01 9.04 -18.91
C THR A 198 -7.02 10.42 -19.58
N ASN A 199 -6.41 10.54 -20.76
CA ASN A 199 -6.61 11.67 -21.66
C ASN A 199 -7.99 11.57 -22.34
N PHE A 200 -8.87 12.52 -22.06
CA PHE A 200 -10.25 12.46 -22.54
C PHE A 200 -10.38 12.81 -24.04
N HIS A 201 -9.42 13.52 -24.64
CA HIS A 201 -9.49 13.87 -26.06
C HIS A 201 -9.47 12.65 -27.00
N ASP A 202 -8.80 11.56 -26.59
CA ASP A 202 -8.58 10.39 -27.45
C ASP A 202 -9.58 9.26 -27.20
N THR A 203 -10.17 9.20 -26.00
CA THR A 203 -10.83 7.99 -25.49
C THR A 203 -12.29 8.19 -25.12
N ILE A 204 -12.73 9.42 -24.81
CA ILE A 204 -14.03 9.64 -24.17
C ILE A 204 -15.22 9.26 -25.07
N ALA A 205 -15.10 9.39 -26.41
CA ALA A 205 -16.14 8.94 -27.34
C ALA A 205 -16.34 7.42 -27.39
N GLN A 206 -15.37 6.64 -26.91
CA GLN A 206 -15.50 5.18 -26.85
C GLN A 206 -16.29 4.74 -25.60
N LEU A 207 -16.50 5.66 -24.65
CA LEU A 207 -17.12 5.40 -23.37
C LEU A 207 -18.58 5.84 -23.38
N ARG A 208 -19.37 5.19 -22.52
CA ARG A 208 -20.74 5.60 -22.22
C ARG A 208 -20.76 6.54 -21.02
N GLU A 209 -21.79 7.37 -20.92
CA GLU A 209 -21.96 8.27 -19.77
C GLU A 209 -22.06 7.51 -18.45
N THR A 210 -22.78 6.38 -18.44
CA THR A 210 -22.90 5.48 -17.29
C THR A 210 -21.55 4.93 -16.84
N PHE A 211 -20.65 4.60 -17.78
CA PHE A 211 -19.31 4.16 -17.44
C PHE A 211 -18.52 5.26 -16.72
N LEU A 212 -18.55 6.50 -17.23
CA LEU A 212 -17.90 7.63 -16.57
C LEU A 212 -18.51 7.93 -15.20
N PHE A 213 -19.84 7.84 -15.09
CA PHE A 213 -20.56 7.99 -13.82
C PHE A 213 -20.12 6.93 -12.79
N TRP A 214 -19.94 5.67 -13.22
CA TRP A 214 -19.37 4.62 -12.37
C TRP A 214 -17.96 4.97 -11.89
N ARG A 215 -17.07 5.39 -12.81
CA ARG A 215 -15.70 5.78 -12.45
C ARG A 215 -15.68 6.93 -11.46
N ILE A 216 -16.54 7.93 -11.65
CA ILE A 216 -16.66 9.09 -10.76
C ILE A 216 -17.21 8.68 -9.39
N SER A 217 -18.33 7.95 -9.35
CA SER A 217 -18.98 7.57 -8.10
C SER A 217 -18.11 6.66 -7.24
N LYS A 218 -17.53 5.61 -7.83
CA LYS A 218 -16.81 4.54 -7.10
C LYS A 218 -15.31 4.80 -6.90
N GLY A 219 -14.68 5.57 -7.79
CA GLY A 219 -13.24 5.81 -7.73
C GLY A 219 -12.42 4.51 -7.76
N GLY A 220 -11.21 4.53 -7.21
CA GLY A 220 -10.36 3.35 -7.01
C GLY A 220 -10.92 2.32 -6.01
N PRO A 221 -11.41 2.72 -4.83
CA PRO A 221 -11.86 1.77 -3.81
C PRO A 221 -13.08 0.92 -4.19
N GLY A 222 -13.88 1.33 -5.16
CA GLY A 222 -15.05 0.60 -5.63
C GLY A 222 -14.84 -0.14 -6.95
N LEU A 223 -13.58 -0.41 -7.32
CA LEU A 223 -13.26 -1.24 -8.47
C LEU A 223 -13.28 -2.74 -8.11
N PRO A 224 -13.58 -3.61 -9.09
CA PRO A 224 -13.46 -5.05 -8.91
C PRO A 224 -12.04 -5.46 -8.53
N ASP A 225 -11.91 -6.50 -7.69
CA ASP A 225 -10.62 -7.00 -7.21
C ASP A 225 -9.66 -7.40 -8.35
N GLU A 226 -10.19 -7.69 -9.55
CA GLU A 226 -9.43 -7.99 -10.76
C GLU A 226 -8.61 -6.81 -11.30
N GLY A 227 -8.96 -5.57 -10.92
CA GLY A 227 -8.20 -4.37 -11.28
C GLY A 227 -6.89 -4.20 -10.50
N GLY A 228 -6.74 -4.89 -9.37
CA GLY A 228 -5.57 -4.78 -8.51
C GLY A 228 -4.29 -5.37 -9.15
N PRO A 229 -3.11 -4.75 -8.93
CA PRO A 229 -2.84 -3.62 -8.04
C PRO A 229 -2.98 -2.23 -8.72
N TRP A 230 -3.50 -2.14 -9.95
CA TRP A 230 -3.59 -0.89 -10.72
C TRP A 230 -4.85 -0.06 -10.37
N ASP A 231 -5.21 -0.04 -9.10
CA ASP A 231 -6.34 0.76 -8.63
C ASP A 231 -5.99 2.25 -8.76
N THR A 232 -6.87 3.01 -9.41
CA THR A 232 -6.66 4.45 -9.56
C THR A 232 -6.69 5.15 -8.21
N ALA A 233 -5.91 6.23 -8.06
CA ALA A 233 -6.01 7.12 -6.90
C ALA A 233 -7.29 7.99 -6.89
N MET A 234 -8.17 7.83 -7.88
CA MET A 234 -9.41 8.59 -7.99
C MET A 234 -10.30 8.36 -6.75
N PRO A 235 -10.72 9.43 -6.04
CA PRO A 235 -11.61 9.30 -4.90
C PRO A 235 -12.97 8.71 -5.28
N ALA A 236 -13.62 8.02 -4.34
CA ALA A 236 -15.02 7.65 -4.47
C ALA A 236 -15.90 8.89 -4.25
N TRP A 237 -16.19 9.63 -5.32
CA TRP A 237 -16.86 10.93 -5.23
C TRP A 237 -18.29 10.85 -4.70
N GLU A 238 -18.92 9.67 -4.72
CA GLU A 238 -20.22 9.47 -4.07
C GLU A 238 -20.21 9.79 -2.57
N LYS A 239 -19.03 9.85 -1.93
CA LYS A 239 -18.91 10.24 -0.52
C LYS A 239 -18.90 11.76 -0.31
N PHE A 240 -18.78 12.55 -1.37
CA PHE A 240 -18.54 14.00 -1.31
C PHE A 240 -19.51 14.80 -2.18
N LEU A 241 -19.98 14.24 -3.29
CA LEU A 241 -20.86 14.87 -4.27
C LEU A 241 -22.25 14.23 -4.23
N GLN A 242 -23.26 14.98 -4.63
CA GLN A 242 -24.59 14.43 -4.92
C GLN A 242 -24.60 13.68 -6.26
N GLU A 243 -25.57 12.78 -6.44
CA GLU A 243 -25.78 12.05 -7.70
C GLU A 243 -25.84 12.99 -8.92
N ASP A 244 -26.65 14.05 -8.81
CA ASP A 244 -26.84 15.03 -9.88
C ASP A 244 -25.54 15.76 -10.23
N GLU A 245 -24.71 16.09 -9.24
CA GLU A 245 -23.41 16.75 -9.46
C GLU A 245 -22.43 15.84 -10.22
N MET A 246 -22.49 14.52 -9.99
CA MET A 246 -21.70 13.55 -10.73
C MET A 246 -22.18 13.40 -12.17
N TRP A 247 -23.50 13.37 -12.41
CA TRP A 247 -24.07 13.39 -13.76
C TRP A 247 -23.76 14.68 -14.52
N ASP A 248 -23.83 15.81 -13.83
CA ASP A 248 -23.47 17.13 -14.37
C ASP A 248 -22.00 17.16 -14.79
N ALA A 249 -21.11 16.61 -13.97
CA ALA A 249 -19.69 16.49 -14.33
C ALA A 249 -19.50 15.67 -15.62
N VAL A 250 -20.21 14.55 -15.78
CA VAL A 250 -20.18 13.74 -17.01
C VAL A 250 -20.65 14.55 -18.22
N LEU A 251 -21.73 15.33 -18.10
CA LEU A 251 -22.19 16.21 -19.19
C LEU A 251 -21.10 17.21 -19.59
N PHE A 252 -20.46 17.84 -18.61
CA PHE A 252 -19.40 18.82 -18.87
C PHE A 252 -18.18 18.21 -19.55
N LEU A 253 -17.78 16.97 -19.21
CA LEU A 253 -16.66 16.30 -19.90
C LEU A 253 -16.91 16.18 -21.41
N TYR A 254 -18.12 15.81 -21.82
CA TYR A 254 -18.48 15.73 -23.24
C TYR A 254 -18.66 17.10 -23.89
N ASP A 255 -19.25 18.07 -23.19
CA ASP A 255 -19.39 19.45 -23.68
C ASP A 255 -18.02 20.10 -23.95
N PHE A 256 -17.09 19.96 -23.00
CA PHE A 256 -15.74 20.53 -23.10
C PHE A 256 -14.91 19.90 -24.23
N THR A 257 -14.97 18.57 -24.36
CA THR A 257 -14.21 17.84 -25.39
C THR A 257 -14.85 17.93 -26.77
N GLY A 258 -16.10 18.38 -26.87
CA GLY A 258 -16.88 18.38 -28.11
C GLY A 258 -17.19 16.98 -28.65
N GLN A 259 -16.94 15.94 -27.85
CA GLN A 259 -17.15 14.54 -28.22
C GLN A 259 -18.57 14.10 -27.85
N ARG A 260 -19.04 13.01 -28.45
CA ARG A 260 -20.33 12.39 -28.11
C ARG A 260 -20.11 11.06 -27.41
N PRO A 261 -20.97 10.69 -26.43
CA PRO A 261 -20.91 9.36 -25.82
C PRO A 261 -21.12 8.26 -26.85
N ARG A 262 -20.53 7.09 -26.60
CA ARG A 262 -20.79 5.88 -27.39
C ARG A 262 -22.29 5.56 -27.35
N GLY A 263 -22.90 5.38 -28.52
CA GLY A 263 -24.29 4.96 -28.66
C GLY A 263 -24.53 3.54 -28.14
N ARG A 264 -25.80 3.21 -27.88
CA ARG A 264 -26.20 1.85 -27.49
C ARG A 264 -25.95 0.89 -28.64
N GLU A 265 -25.40 -0.29 -28.34
CA GLU A 265 -25.42 -1.40 -29.29
C GLU A 265 -26.84 -1.97 -29.34
N GLU A 266 -27.55 -1.71 -30.43
CA GLU A 266 -28.76 -2.46 -30.74
C GLU A 266 -28.33 -3.87 -31.13
N VAL A 267 -28.61 -4.85 -30.27
CA VAL A 267 -28.46 -6.26 -30.64
C VAL A 267 -29.46 -6.49 -31.78
N ALA A 268 -28.97 -6.55 -33.01
CA ALA A 268 -29.77 -6.95 -34.16
C ALA A 268 -30.28 -8.36 -33.88
N THR A 269 -31.52 -8.47 -33.40
CA THR A 269 -32.26 -9.73 -33.38
C THR A 269 -32.39 -10.21 -34.81
N LYS A 270 -31.58 -11.20 -35.18
CA LYS A 270 -31.78 -12.02 -36.37
C LYS A 270 -32.94 -12.99 -36.14
#